data_AF-A0A3D2RN22-F1
#
_entry.id   AF-A0A3D2RN22-F1
#
_cell.length_a   1.000
_cell.length_b   1.000
_cell.length_c   1.000
_cell.angle_alpha   90.00
_cell.angle_beta   90.00
_cell.angle_gamma   90.00
#
_symmetry.space_group_name_H-M   'P 1'
#
loop_
_entity.id
_entity.type
_entity.pdbx_description
1 polymer ?
#
loop_
_entity_poly.entity_id
_entity_poly.type
_entity_poly.pdbx_seq_one_letter_code
_entity_poly.pdbx_strand_id
1 'polypeptide(L)'
;MKLDFIQGISHFLIGNNERAGALLTAVASRSRNKKNWLVGPAELTLGKIADLEGDRERAKEHYRRAVQRDNVWGSRDEARRYQGQPYNGIEPDSRPVDRELRYPGRP
;
A
#
# COMPACT_ATOMS: atom_id res chain seq x y z
N MET A 1 -7.48 -5.82 -12.11
CA MET A 1 -6.98 -6.06 -10.74
C MET A 1 -5.46 -5.99 -10.64
N LYS A 2 -4.68 -6.94 -11.21
CA LYS A 2 -3.21 -6.80 -11.25
C LYS A 2 -2.78 -5.56 -12.05
N LEU A 3 -3.42 -5.35 -13.21
CA LEU A 3 -3.21 -4.15 -14.03
C LEU A 3 -3.58 -2.87 -13.26
N ASP A 4 -4.76 -2.84 -12.65
CA ASP A 4 -5.23 -1.70 -11.83
C ASP A 4 -4.25 -1.40 -10.69
N PHE A 5 -3.71 -2.44 -10.03
CA PHE A 5 -2.69 -2.26 -9.00
C PHE A 5 -1.41 -1.64 -9.58
N ILE A 6 -0.88 -2.19 -10.68
CA ILE A 6 0.35 -1.67 -11.31
C ILE A 6 0.15 -0.21 -11.74
N GLN A 7 -0.95 0.09 -12.44
CA GLN A 7 -1.28 1.45 -12.87
C GLN A 7 -1.49 2.40 -11.68
N GLY A 8 -2.12 1.91 -10.61
CA GLY A 8 -2.32 2.68 -9.37
C GLY A 8 -1.00 3.05 -8.71
N ILE A 9 -0.07 2.10 -8.59
CA ILE A 9 1.28 2.37 -8.09
C ILE A 9 2.04 3.32 -9.03
N SER A 10 1.96 3.13 -10.35
CA SER A 10 2.59 4.05 -11.31
C SER A 10 2.08 5.48 -11.14
N HIS A 11 0.77 5.66 -10.99
CA HIS A 11 0.18 6.98 -10.77
C HIS A 11 0.62 7.60 -9.43
N PHE A 12 0.73 6.80 -8.37
CA PHE A 12 1.23 7.28 -7.07
C PHE A 12 2.68 7.78 -7.18
N LEU A 13 3.56 7.02 -7.86
CA LEU A 13 4.98 7.38 -8.00
C LEU A 13 5.21 8.67 -8.79
N ILE A 14 4.30 9.03 -9.70
CA ILE A 14 4.36 10.28 -10.47
C ILE A 14 3.53 11.41 -9.83
N GLY A 15 3.05 11.22 -8.59
CA GLY A 15 2.29 12.23 -7.85
C GLY A 15 0.82 12.40 -8.27
N ASN A 16 0.31 11.55 -9.17
CA ASN A 16 -1.11 11.56 -9.56
C ASN A 16 -1.95 10.77 -8.55
N ASN A 17 -2.08 11.33 -7.34
CA ASN A 17 -2.74 10.71 -6.21
C ASN A 17 -4.23 10.41 -6.45
N GLU A 18 -4.91 11.25 -7.24
CA GLU A 18 -6.33 11.05 -7.57
C GLU A 18 -6.54 9.75 -8.37
N ARG A 19 -5.81 9.58 -9.49
CA ARG A 19 -5.91 8.35 -10.30
C ARG A 19 -5.39 7.14 -9.54
N ALA A 20 -4.31 7.30 -8.77
CA ALA A 20 -3.79 6.25 -7.93
C ALA A 20 -4.85 5.75 -6.93
N GLY A 21 -5.49 6.69 -6.22
CA GLY A 21 -6.53 6.41 -5.23
C GLY A 21 -7.71 5.65 -5.82
N ALA A 22 -8.22 6.06 -6.99
CA ALA A 22 -9.33 5.38 -7.66
C ALA A 22 -8.98 3.92 -8.02
N LEU A 23 -7.82 3.71 -8.65
CA LEU A 23 -7.37 2.37 -9.07
C LEU A 23 -7.11 1.46 -7.87
N LEU A 24 -6.43 1.96 -6.84
CA LEU A 24 -6.11 1.19 -5.64
C LEU A 24 -7.34 0.91 -4.78
N THR A 25 -8.31 1.82 -4.75
CA THR A 25 -9.63 1.57 -4.13
C THR A 25 -10.36 0.43 -4.83
N ALA A 26 -10.29 0.35 -6.17
CA ALA A 26 -10.86 -0.78 -6.92
C ALA A 26 -10.17 -2.11 -6.62
N VAL A 27 -8.87 -2.10 -6.28
CA VAL A 27 -8.14 -3.29 -5.81
C VAL A 27 -8.58 -3.67 -4.40
N ALA A 28 -8.68 -2.70 -3.48
CA ALA A 28 -9.04 -2.90 -2.08
C ALA A 28 -10.49 -3.33 -1.88
N SER A 29 -11.44 -2.81 -2.67
CA SER A 29 -12.88 -3.15 -2.59
C SER A 29 -13.17 -4.61 -2.91
N ARG A 30 -12.26 -5.30 -3.61
CA ARG A 30 -12.33 -6.74 -3.91
C ARG A 30 -11.88 -7.62 -2.73
N SER A 31 -11.76 -7.05 -1.53
CA SER A 31 -11.33 -7.65 -0.27
C SER A 31 -12.10 -8.89 0.21
N ARG A 32 -13.30 -9.17 -0.33
CA ARG A 32 -14.09 -10.38 -0.02
C ARG A 32 -13.35 -11.67 -0.38
N ASN A 33 -12.42 -11.62 -1.33
CA ASN A 33 -11.52 -12.73 -1.61
C ASN A 33 -10.26 -12.64 -0.74
N LYS A 34 -10.24 -13.35 0.40
CA LYS A 34 -9.08 -13.39 1.31
C LYS A 34 -7.76 -13.80 0.63
N LYS A 35 -7.81 -14.44 -0.55
CA LYS A 35 -6.61 -14.84 -1.32
C LYS A 35 -5.96 -13.70 -2.11
N ASN A 36 -6.55 -12.50 -2.14
CA ASN A 36 -5.97 -11.38 -2.87
C ASN A 36 -4.87 -10.69 -2.04
N TRP A 37 -3.65 -11.16 -2.24
CA TRP A 37 -2.44 -10.66 -1.60
C TRP A 37 -2.10 -9.19 -1.96
N LEU A 38 -2.70 -8.62 -3.02
CA LEU A 38 -2.51 -7.22 -3.40
C LEU A 38 -3.30 -6.22 -2.53
N VAL A 39 -4.25 -6.69 -1.72
CA VAL A 39 -5.06 -5.79 -0.88
C VAL A 39 -4.21 -5.09 0.17
N GLY A 40 -3.25 -5.78 0.79
CA GLY A 40 -2.36 -5.19 1.80
C GLY A 40 -1.54 -4.01 1.25
N PRO A 41 -0.77 -4.21 0.18
CA PRO A 41 -0.05 -3.13 -0.49
C PRO A 41 -0.95 -1.99 -0.99
N ALA A 42 -2.14 -2.31 -1.53
CA ALA A 42 -3.07 -1.27 -1.98
C ALA A 42 -3.57 -0.40 -0.82
N GLU A 43 -3.98 -1.01 0.29
CA GLU A 43 -4.39 -0.30 1.50
C GLU A 43 -3.25 0.54 2.09
N LEU A 44 -2.00 0.03 2.08
CA LEU A 44 -0.84 0.83 2.50
C LEU A 44 -0.72 2.11 1.66
N THR A 45 -0.74 1.99 0.33
CA THR A 45 -0.57 3.14 -0.56
C THR A 45 -1.75 4.11 -0.46
N LEU A 46 -2.99 3.63 -0.27
CA LEU A 46 -4.13 4.50 0.02
C LEU A 46 -3.95 5.28 1.32
N GLY A 47 -3.37 4.67 2.35
CA GLY A 47 -3.01 5.37 3.58
C GLY A 47 -1.98 6.47 3.35
N LYS A 48 -0.96 6.21 2.54
CA LYS A 48 0.04 7.21 2.15
C LYS A 48 -0.57 8.39 1.39
N ILE A 49 -1.47 8.10 0.44
CA ILE A 49 -2.20 9.12 -0.31
C ILE A 49 -3.02 9.99 0.65
N ALA A 50 -3.74 9.38 1.60
CA ALA A 50 -4.54 10.11 2.58
C ALA A 50 -3.68 11.01 3.49
N ASP A 51 -2.52 10.54 3.96
CA ASP A 51 -1.58 11.39 4.71
C ASP A 51 -1.08 12.59 3.86
N LEU A 52 -0.78 12.37 2.57
CA LEU A 52 -0.37 13.45 1.65
C LEU A 52 -1.48 14.48 1.39
N GLU A 53 -2.73 14.04 1.44
CA GLU A 53 -3.91 14.92 1.33
C GLU A 53 -4.28 15.61 2.66
N GLY A 54 -3.56 15.29 3.75
CA GLY A 54 -3.83 15.84 5.09
C GLY A 54 -4.96 15.14 5.85
N ASP A 55 -5.53 14.06 5.31
CA ASP A 55 -6.60 13.28 5.93
C ASP A 55 -6.03 12.14 6.79
N ARG A 56 -5.52 12.53 7.96
CA ARG A 56 -4.82 11.61 8.86
C ARG A 56 -5.71 10.47 9.40
N GLU A 57 -6.98 10.74 9.63
CA GLU A 57 -7.89 9.71 10.16
C GLU A 57 -8.20 8.65 9.09
N ARG A 58 -8.43 9.07 7.84
CA ARG A 58 -8.56 8.14 6.72
C ARG A 58 -7.27 7.35 6.49
N ALA A 59 -6.11 7.99 6.63
CA ALA A 59 -4.82 7.32 6.53
C ALA A 59 -4.69 6.18 7.55
N LYS A 60 -4.97 6.46 8.84
CA LYS A 60 -4.94 5.45 9.91
C LYS A 60 -5.88 4.29 9.65
N GLU A 61 -7.06 4.54 9.08
CA GLU A 61 -7.98 3.46 8.73
C GLU A 61 -7.39 2.53 7.66
N HIS A 62 -6.85 3.09 6.59
CA HIS A 62 -6.17 2.33 5.55
C HIS A 62 -4.98 1.53 6.09
N TYR A 63 -4.14 2.15 6.93
CA TYR A 63 -3.04 1.43 7.58
C TYR A 63 -3.55 0.29 8.48
N ARG A 64 -4.62 0.50 9.24
CA ARG A 64 -5.24 -0.58 10.05
C ARG A 64 -5.70 -1.75 9.19
N ARG A 65 -6.29 -1.49 8.02
CA ARG A 65 -6.71 -2.52 7.07
C ARG A 65 -5.52 -3.24 6.45
N ALA A 66 -4.44 -2.54 6.10
CA ALA A 66 -3.20 -3.12 5.61
C ALA A 66 -2.56 -4.05 6.66
N VAL A 67 -2.60 -3.67 7.94
CA VAL A 67 -2.02 -4.47 9.04
C VAL A 67 -2.70 -5.84 9.21
N GLN A 68 -3.96 -5.98 8.79
CA GLN A 68 -4.73 -7.22 8.84
C GLN A 68 -4.44 -8.16 7.66
N ARG A 69 -3.55 -7.78 6.73
CA ARG A 69 -3.21 -8.56 5.53
C ARG A 69 -1.83 -9.21 5.65
N ASP A 70 -1.55 -10.11 4.71
CA ASP A 70 -0.23 -10.71 4.56
C ASP A 70 0.83 -9.63 4.32
N ASN A 71 2.05 -9.86 4.80
CA ASN A 71 3.15 -8.90 4.71
C ASN A 71 3.82 -8.90 3.34
N VAL A 72 3.02 -8.71 2.29
CA VAL A 72 3.51 -8.64 0.91
C VAL A 72 4.38 -7.40 0.77
N TRP A 73 5.62 -7.60 0.32
CA TRP A 73 6.60 -6.52 0.09
C TRP A 73 6.77 -5.59 1.30
N GLY A 74 6.64 -6.12 2.53
CA GLY A 74 6.79 -5.34 3.76
C GLY A 74 5.58 -4.45 4.10
N SER A 75 4.46 -4.57 3.38
CA SER A 75 3.33 -3.65 3.51
C SER A 75 2.68 -3.59 4.89
N ARG A 76 2.64 -4.71 5.61
CA ARG A 76 2.09 -4.76 6.98
C ARG A 76 2.99 -4.04 7.96
N ASP A 77 4.29 -4.27 7.88
CA ASP A 77 5.25 -3.68 8.80
C ASP A 77 5.38 -2.18 8.57
N GLU A 78 5.37 -1.78 7.30
CA GLU A 78 5.35 -0.39 6.89
C GLU A 78 4.07 0.33 7.36
N ALA A 79 2.90 -0.29 7.21
CA ALA A 79 1.64 0.25 7.71
C ALA A 79 1.64 0.42 9.24
N ARG A 80 2.25 -0.51 10.00
CA ARG A 80 2.41 -0.36 11.47
C ARG A 80 3.19 0.88 11.84
N ARG A 81 4.28 1.19 11.11
CA ARG A 81 5.06 2.42 11.33
C ARG A 81 4.17 3.64 11.10
N TYR A 82 3.44 3.66 9.99
CA TYR A 82 2.62 4.81 9.63
C TYR A 82 1.35 5.01 10.47
N GLN A 83 0.99 4.07 11.35
CA GLN A 83 -0.02 4.33 12.39
C GLN A 83 0.48 5.33 13.43
N GLY A 84 1.77 5.30 13.78
CA GLY A 84 2.38 6.20 14.77
C GLY A 84 2.85 7.53 14.17
N GLN A 85 3.34 7.52 12.93
CA GLN A 85 3.84 8.71 12.23
C GLN A 85 3.19 8.87 10.85
N PRO A 86 2.82 10.09 10.40
CA PRO A 86 2.28 10.27 9.06
C PRO A 86 3.34 10.07 7.98
N TYR A 87 2.92 9.57 6.82
CA TYR A 87 3.74 9.61 5.62
C TYR A 87 3.86 11.04 5.11
N ASN A 88 5.08 11.47 4.78
CA ASN A 88 5.39 12.84 4.38
C ASN A 88 5.84 12.95 2.92
N GLY A 89 5.64 11.91 2.11
CA GLY A 89 6.09 11.88 0.71
C GLY A 89 7.50 11.31 0.52
N ILE A 90 8.23 11.04 1.61
CA ILE A 90 9.57 10.46 1.56
C ILE A 90 9.49 9.03 2.07
N GLU A 91 9.89 8.09 1.22
CA GLU A 91 10.05 6.69 1.61
C GLU A 91 11.23 6.58 2.59
N PRO A 92 11.11 5.83 3.70
CA PRO A 92 12.18 5.72 4.67
C PRO A 92 13.40 5.03 4.06
N ASP A 93 14.62 5.51 4.36
CA ASP A 93 15.88 4.91 3.89
C ASP A 93 16.04 3.43 4.29
N SER A 94 15.37 3.03 5.39
CA SER A 94 15.30 1.66 5.90
C SER A 94 14.15 0.84 5.31
N ARG A 95 13.53 1.28 4.21
CA ARG A 95 12.62 0.42 3.45
C ARG A 95 13.43 -0.81 3.05
N PRO A 96 12.95 -2.04 3.30
CA PRO A 96 13.64 -3.22 2.80
C PRO A 96 13.65 -3.12 1.27
N VAL A 97 14.76 -2.61 0.71
CA VAL A 97 15.06 -2.74 -0.70
C VAL A 97 15.31 -4.22 -0.95
N ASP A 98 14.94 -4.70 -2.13
CA ASP A 98 14.97 -6.10 -2.55
C ASP A 98 16.38 -6.71 -2.62
N ARG A 99 17.14 -6.67 -1.54
CA ARG A 99 18.36 -7.47 -1.35
C ARG A 99 18.05 -8.87 -0.83
N GLU A 100 16.83 -9.12 -0.38
CA GLU A 100 16.35 -10.46 -0.06
C GLU A 100 15.47 -10.97 -1.20
N LEU A 101 15.88 -12.10 -1.79
CA LEU A 101 15.27 -12.76 -2.96
C LEU A 101 13.73 -12.79 -2.87
N ARG A 102 13.05 -11.99 -3.69
CA ARG A 102 11.59 -11.87 -3.71
C ARG A 102 10.87 -13.01 -4.45
N TYR A 103 11.62 -13.95 -5.03
CA TYR A 103 11.07 -15.15 -5.65
C TYR A 103 11.76 -16.38 -5.04
N PRO A 104 11.17 -17.06 -4.03
CA PRO A 104 11.46 -18.47 -3.87
C PRO A 104 11.13 -19.13 -5.21
N GLY A 105 12.05 -19.96 -5.71
CA GLY A 105 11.86 -20.71 -6.94
C GLY A 105 10.46 -21.33 -6.95
N ARG A 106 9.75 -21.16 -8.08
CA ARG A 106 8.49 -21.88 -8.30
C ARG A 106 8.82 -23.39 -8.25
N PRO A 107 8.00 -24.22 -7.58
CA PRO A 107 8.10 -25.66 -7.76
C PRO A 107 7.89 -26.05 -9.22
#